data_AF-K6ZEH9-F1
#
_entry.id   AF-K6ZEH9-F1
#
_cell.length_a   1.000
_cell.length_b   1.000
_cell.length_c   1.000
_cell.angle_alpha   90.00
_cell.angle_beta   90.00
_cell.angle_gamma   90.00
#
_symmetry.space_group_name_H-M   'P 1'
#
loop_
_entity.id
_entity.type
_entity.pdbx_description
1 polymer ?
#
loop_
_entity_poly.entity_id
_entity_poly.type
_entity_poly.pdbx_seq_one_letter_code
_entity_poly.pdbx_strand_id
1 'polypeptide(L)'
;MIINQLRIFQCLLLVMLISSCASYHNLNENGANHLGGGFLDNQLAPSFYSLTVKTNFAPWKNFSGAWKTWDKRAKELCGQQNFENIEVQESSYNTIAGEGYVISQIKGYVLCAGTNLEKKEIERLISNNRY
;
A
#
# COMPACT_ATOMS: atom_id res chain seq x y z
N MET A 1 -16.63 36.15 17.39
CA MET A 1 -16.18 35.82 16.02
C MET A 1 -14.92 34.94 16.00
N ILE A 2 -13.90 35.22 16.84
CA ILE A 2 -12.63 34.48 16.91
C ILE A 2 -12.81 32.99 17.33
N ILE A 3 -13.71 32.70 18.27
CA ILE A 3 -13.96 31.33 18.77
C ILE A 3 -14.53 30.41 17.68
N ASN A 4 -15.42 30.92 16.82
CA ASN A 4 -15.99 30.12 15.72
C ASN A 4 -14.93 29.83 14.63
N GLN A 5 -14.03 30.78 14.37
CA GLN A 5 -12.92 30.57 13.43
C GLN A 5 -11.92 29.52 13.96
N LEU A 6 -11.63 29.54 15.27
CA LEU A 6 -10.76 28.54 15.91
C LEU A 6 -11.35 27.13 15.85
N ARG A 7 -12.67 27.00 16.08
CA ARG A 7 -13.38 25.71 15.98
C ARG A 7 -13.42 25.17 14.55
N ILE A 8 -13.62 26.04 13.55
CA ILE A 8 -13.57 25.64 12.14
C ILE A 8 -12.16 25.14 11.78
N PHE A 9 -11.11 25.84 12.24
CA PHE A 9 -9.73 25.43 12.00
C PHE A 9 -9.39 24.08 12.65
N GLN A 10 -9.86 23.84 13.89
CA GLN A 10 -9.71 22.55 14.57
C GLN A 10 -10.45 21.42 13.83
N CYS A 11 -11.67 21.67 13.35
CA CYS A 11 -12.41 20.69 12.54
C CYS A 11 -11.70 20.38 11.22
N LEU A 12 -11.18 21.40 10.51
CA LEU A 12 -10.43 21.20 9.27
C LEU A 12 -9.15 20.40 9.49
N LEU A 13 -8.42 20.67 10.57
CA LEU A 13 -7.21 19.91 10.93
C LEU A 13 -7.55 18.44 11.23
N LEU A 14 -8.65 18.20 11.96
CA LEU A 14 -9.11 16.85 12.27
C LEU A 14 -9.50 16.08 11.00
N VAL A 15 -10.20 16.73 10.06
CA VAL A 15 -10.59 16.15 8.76
C VAL A 15 -9.35 15.79 7.90
N MET A 16 -8.30 16.61 7.92
CA MET A 16 -7.06 16.29 7.22
C MET A 16 -6.32 15.09 7.85
N LEU A 17 -6.36 14.93 9.18
CA LEU A 17 -5.71 13.81 9.87
C LEU A 17 -6.43 12.48 9.59
N ILE A 18 -7.76 12.43 9.65
CA ILE A 18 -8.54 11.20 9.44
C ILE A 18 -8.46 10.69 7.99
N SER A 19 -8.29 11.58 7.01
CA SER A 19 -8.18 11.18 5.60
C SER A 19 -6.87 10.44 5.29
N SER A 20 -5.82 10.67 6.07
CA SER A 20 -4.56 9.92 5.99
C SER A 20 -4.68 8.49 6.51
N CYS A 21 -5.58 8.23 7.48
CA CYS A 21 -5.84 6.88 7.96
C CYS A 21 -6.64 6.05 6.94
N ALA A 22 -7.50 6.69 6.15
CA ALA A 22 -8.32 6.00 5.16
C ALA A 22 -7.49 5.33 4.04
N SER A 23 -6.27 5.81 3.76
CA SER A 23 -5.43 5.24 2.70
C SER A 23 -4.65 3.99 3.14
N TYR A 24 -4.56 3.71 4.44
CA TYR A 24 -3.84 2.57 5.00
C TYR A 24 -4.83 1.55 5.58
N HIS A 25 -5.32 0.64 4.75
CA HIS A 25 -6.26 -0.41 5.14
C HIS A 25 -6.04 -1.68 4.32
N ASN A 26 -6.47 -2.82 4.88
CA ASN A 26 -6.39 -4.11 4.21
C ASN A 26 -7.56 -4.27 3.25
N LEU A 27 -7.28 -4.26 1.96
CA LEU A 27 -8.28 -4.41 0.90
C LEU A 27 -8.92 -5.81 0.88
N ASN A 28 -8.25 -6.83 1.43
CA ASN A 28 -8.85 -8.18 1.56
C ASN A 28 -9.98 -8.21 2.59
N GLU A 29 -9.87 -7.41 3.66
CA GLU A 29 -10.83 -7.42 4.78
C GLU A 29 -11.87 -6.31 4.65
N ASN A 30 -11.46 -5.12 4.21
CA ASN A 30 -12.29 -3.93 4.23
C ASN A 30 -12.87 -3.58 2.85
N GLY A 31 -12.40 -4.24 1.79
CA GLY A 31 -12.75 -3.91 0.41
C GLY A 31 -12.24 -2.54 -0.02
N ALA A 32 -12.56 -2.13 -1.25
CA ALA A 32 -12.19 -0.83 -1.78
C ALA A 32 -13.06 0.28 -1.19
N ASN A 33 -12.45 1.37 -0.74
CA ASN A 33 -13.17 2.56 -0.30
C ASN A 33 -13.38 3.58 -1.44
N HIS A 34 -14.20 4.62 -1.18
CA HIS A 34 -14.51 5.68 -2.15
C HIS A 34 -13.36 6.62 -2.51
N LEU A 35 -12.26 6.60 -1.77
CA LEU A 35 -11.06 7.42 -2.01
C LEU A 35 -9.93 6.62 -2.70
N GLY A 36 -10.11 5.30 -2.87
CA GLY A 36 -9.06 4.39 -3.30
C GLY A 36 -8.05 4.08 -2.19
N GLY A 37 -6.83 3.72 -2.58
CA GLY A 37 -5.77 3.38 -1.64
C GLY A 37 -5.93 2.01 -0.99
N GLY A 38 -5.00 1.68 -0.10
CA GLY A 38 -4.96 0.40 0.63
C GLY A 38 -3.90 -0.57 0.13
N PHE A 39 -3.83 -1.72 0.80
CA PHE A 39 -2.89 -2.79 0.47
C PHE A 39 -3.58 -4.15 0.41
N LEU A 40 -3.02 -5.07 -0.38
CA LEU A 40 -3.36 -6.48 -0.46
C LEU A 40 -2.07 -7.24 -0.18
N ASP A 41 -2.07 -8.11 0.82
CA ASP A 41 -0.97 -9.04 1.04
C ASP A 41 -1.48 -10.47 1.14
N ASN A 42 -0.63 -11.41 0.72
CA ASN A 42 -0.85 -12.83 0.88
C ASN A 42 0.46 -13.51 1.28
N GLN A 43 0.41 -14.35 2.31
CA GLN A 43 1.56 -15.13 2.72
C GLN A 43 1.71 -16.34 1.79
N LEU A 44 2.85 -16.43 1.09
CA LEU A 44 3.15 -17.54 0.19
C LEU A 44 3.95 -18.65 0.88
N ALA A 45 4.79 -18.26 1.84
CA ALA A 45 5.55 -19.15 2.71
C ALA A 45 5.95 -18.40 4.00
N PRO A 46 6.49 -19.09 5.03
CA PRO A 46 7.07 -18.40 6.18
C PRO A 46 8.10 -17.35 5.73
N SER A 47 7.93 -16.11 6.20
CA SER A 47 8.79 -14.97 5.84
C SER A 47 8.80 -14.55 4.36
N PHE A 48 7.83 -14.99 3.54
CA PHE A 48 7.70 -14.61 2.14
C PHE A 48 6.25 -14.28 1.75
N TYR A 49 6.04 -13.06 1.24
CA TYR A 49 4.72 -12.50 1.01
C TYR A 49 4.62 -11.90 -0.39
N SER A 50 3.46 -12.03 -1.04
CA SER A 50 3.08 -11.12 -2.12
C SER A 50 2.43 -9.88 -1.52
N LEU A 51 2.75 -8.71 -2.10
CA LEU A 51 2.24 -7.43 -1.64
C LEU A 51 1.85 -6.58 -2.85
N THR A 52 0.66 -5.98 -2.77
CA THR A 52 0.18 -4.95 -3.69
C THR A 52 -0.29 -3.76 -2.89
N VAL A 53 0.16 -2.57 -3.24
CA VAL A 53 -0.16 -1.32 -2.55
C VAL A 53 -0.66 -0.31 -3.55
N LYS A 54 -1.70 0.44 -3.17
CA LYS A 54 -2.33 1.46 -3.99
C LYS A 54 -2.37 2.79 -3.25
N THR A 55 -2.23 3.90 -3.97
CA THR A 55 -2.56 5.23 -3.45
C THR A 55 -4.04 5.51 -3.59
N ASN A 56 -4.51 6.52 -2.85
CA ASN A 56 -5.79 7.17 -3.14
C ASN A 56 -5.78 7.78 -4.56
N PHE A 57 -6.96 8.15 -5.04
CA PHE A 57 -7.10 8.96 -6.25
C PHE A 57 -6.33 10.28 -6.10
N ALA A 58 -5.47 10.58 -7.06
CA ALA A 58 -4.74 11.85 -7.11
C ALA A 58 -4.75 12.43 -8.52
N PRO A 59 -4.63 13.75 -8.70
CA PRO A 59 -4.56 14.37 -10.02
C PRO A 59 -3.23 14.09 -10.76
N TRP A 60 -2.29 13.39 -10.11
CA TRP A 60 -0.98 13.06 -10.62
C TRP A 60 -0.50 11.71 -10.04
N LYS A 61 0.50 11.10 -10.70
CA LYS A 61 1.14 9.86 -10.20
C LYS A 61 1.90 10.13 -8.90
N ASN A 62 1.71 9.30 -7.89
CA ASN A 62 2.35 9.43 -6.58
C ASN A 62 2.98 8.11 -6.12
N PHE A 63 4.02 7.64 -6.82
CA PHE A 63 4.74 6.42 -6.43
C PHE A 63 5.42 6.54 -5.07
N SER A 64 5.87 7.73 -4.66
CA SER A 64 6.43 7.95 -3.31
C SER A 64 5.42 7.62 -2.22
N GLY A 65 4.14 7.99 -2.39
CA GLY A 65 3.07 7.64 -1.47
C GLY A 65 2.82 6.12 -1.40
N ALA A 66 2.86 5.45 -2.55
CA ALA A 66 2.76 3.99 -2.60
C ALA A 66 3.95 3.32 -1.89
N TRP A 67 5.19 3.79 -2.12
CA TRP A 67 6.39 3.24 -1.47
C TRP A 67 6.39 3.42 0.04
N LYS A 68 5.88 4.55 0.56
CA LYS A 68 5.72 4.73 2.01
C LYS A 68 4.77 3.69 2.61
N THR A 69 3.68 3.40 1.90
CA THR A 69 2.71 2.38 2.33
C THR A 69 3.29 0.97 2.20
N TRP A 70 4.04 0.71 1.12
CA TRP A 70 4.80 -0.53 0.93
C TRP A 70 5.78 -0.79 2.05
N ASP A 71 6.67 0.15 2.35
CA ASP A 71 7.68 0.02 3.40
C ASP A 71 7.04 -0.20 4.77
N LYS A 72 5.98 0.56 5.08
CA LYS A 72 5.23 0.39 6.32
C LYS A 72 4.66 -1.03 6.42
N ARG A 73 3.98 -1.52 5.38
CA ARG A 73 3.34 -2.84 5.41
C ARG A 73 4.37 -3.97 5.41
N ALA A 74 5.45 -3.85 4.62
CA ALA A 74 6.54 -4.82 4.61
C ALA A 74 7.20 -4.96 6.00
N LYS A 75 7.42 -3.85 6.72
CA LYS A 75 7.91 -3.88 8.10
C LYS A 75 6.92 -4.54 9.06
N GLU A 76 5.62 -4.29 8.91
CA GLU A 76 4.60 -4.96 9.72
C GLU A 76 4.62 -6.49 9.48
N LEU A 77 4.68 -6.93 8.22
CA LEU A 77 4.75 -8.35 7.85
C LEU A 77 6.03 -9.04 8.35
N CYS A 78 7.16 -8.33 8.35
CA CYS A 78 8.45 -8.84 8.79
C CYS A 78 8.77 -8.58 10.28
N GLY A 79 7.78 -8.14 11.08
CA GLY A 79 8.00 -7.90 12.52
C GLY A 79 9.08 -6.84 12.80
N GLN A 80 9.13 -5.78 12.00
CA GLN A 80 10.12 -4.68 12.04
C GLN A 80 11.56 -5.09 11.68
N GLN A 81 11.78 -6.31 11.19
CA GLN A 81 13.07 -6.71 10.63
C GLN A 81 13.28 -6.12 9.23
N ASN A 82 14.53 -6.15 8.76
CA ASN A 82 14.85 -5.81 7.38
C ASN A 82 14.17 -6.78 6.40
N PHE A 83 13.94 -6.33 5.18
CA PHE A 83 13.34 -7.13 4.11
C PHE A 83 13.96 -6.82 2.75
N GLU A 84 13.81 -7.74 1.83
CA GLU A 84 14.21 -7.61 0.43
C GLU A 84 12.98 -7.49 -0.47
N ASN A 85 13.07 -6.62 -1.47
CA ASN A 85 12.05 -6.39 -2.49
C ASN A 85 12.36 -7.25 -3.72
N ILE A 86 11.46 -8.17 -4.06
CA ILE A 86 11.64 -9.10 -5.19
C ILE A 86 10.60 -8.83 -6.27
N GLU A 87 11.05 -8.73 -7.53
CA GLU A 87 10.22 -8.47 -8.72
C GLU A 87 9.20 -7.32 -8.55
N VAL A 88 9.59 -6.26 -7.83
CA VAL A 88 8.69 -5.13 -7.55
C VAL A 88 8.54 -4.23 -8.77
N GLN A 89 7.28 -3.91 -9.11
CA GLN A 89 6.93 -3.09 -10.26
C GLN A 89 6.03 -1.93 -9.83
N GLU A 90 6.32 -0.76 -10.39
CA GLU A 90 5.46 0.41 -10.33
C GLU A 90 4.50 0.41 -11.53
N SER A 91 3.23 0.68 -11.27
CA SER A 91 2.21 0.84 -12.31
C SER A 91 1.22 1.93 -11.93
N SER A 92 0.59 2.54 -12.93
CA SER A 92 -0.44 3.54 -12.68
C SER A 92 -1.59 3.36 -13.66
N TYR A 93 -2.81 3.57 -13.20
CA TYR A 93 -3.98 3.48 -14.06
C TYR A 93 -4.97 4.60 -13.75
N ASN A 94 -5.65 5.06 -14.79
CA ASN A 94 -6.74 6.01 -14.68
C ASN A 94 -8.00 5.29 -14.21
N THR A 95 -8.85 6.00 -13.49
CA THR A 95 -10.08 5.42 -12.97
C THR A 95 -11.30 5.97 -13.68
N ILE A 96 -12.35 5.16 -13.76
CA ILE A 96 -13.61 5.49 -14.47
C ILE A 96 -14.33 6.66 -13.78
N ALA A 97 -13.99 6.96 -12.51
CA ALA A 97 -14.60 7.99 -11.68
C ALA A 97 -14.24 9.43 -12.09
N GLY A 98 -13.37 9.64 -13.09
CA GLY A 98 -13.14 10.96 -13.68
C GLY A 98 -11.87 11.01 -14.52
N GLU A 99 -11.97 11.59 -15.71
CA GLU A 99 -10.79 12.01 -16.49
C GLU A 99 -9.90 12.89 -15.60
N GLY A 100 -8.66 12.48 -15.38
CA GLY A 100 -7.67 13.24 -14.60
C GLY A 100 -7.26 12.66 -13.25
N TYR A 101 -7.90 11.58 -12.77
CA TYR A 101 -7.47 10.92 -11.51
C TYR A 101 -6.73 9.61 -11.76
N VAL A 102 -5.53 9.51 -11.18
CA VAL A 102 -4.60 8.40 -11.31
C VAL A 102 -4.46 7.68 -9.97
N ILE A 103 -4.44 6.35 -10.01
CA ILE A 103 -3.95 5.52 -8.90
C ILE A 103 -2.52 5.10 -9.22
N SER A 104 -1.59 5.33 -8.30
CA SER A 104 -0.26 4.72 -8.31
C SER A 104 -0.28 3.42 -7.53
N GLN A 105 0.31 2.37 -8.10
CA GLN A 105 0.35 1.02 -7.55
C GLN A 105 1.78 0.50 -7.54
N ILE A 106 2.12 -0.24 -6.48
CA ILE A 106 3.33 -1.06 -6.38
C ILE A 106 2.89 -2.51 -6.16
N LYS A 107 3.37 -3.44 -6.98
CA LYS A 107 3.10 -4.89 -6.86
C LYS A 107 4.40 -5.65 -6.91
N GLY A 108 4.57 -6.65 -6.07
CA GLY A 108 5.74 -7.54 -6.07
C GLY A 108 5.74 -8.46 -4.86
N TYR A 109 6.93 -8.83 -4.41
CA TYR A 109 7.12 -9.74 -3.28
C TYR A 109 8.05 -9.16 -2.23
N VAL A 110 7.82 -9.54 -0.98
CA VAL A 110 8.61 -9.16 0.20
C VAL A 110 9.18 -10.43 0.82
N LEU A 111 10.50 -10.46 0.96
CA LEU A 111 11.22 -11.53 1.65
C LEU A 111 11.84 -10.97 2.94
N CYS A 112 11.42 -11.46 4.10
CA CYS A 112 11.97 -10.99 5.37
C CYS A 112 13.38 -11.53 5.59
N ALA A 113 14.23 -10.74 6.23
CA ALA A 113 15.58 -11.16 6.62
C ALA A 113 15.54 -12.41 7.53
N GLY A 114 16.60 -13.23 7.45
CA GLY A 114 16.73 -14.43 8.28
C GLY A 114 15.87 -15.63 7.83
N THR A 115 15.27 -15.56 6.65
CA THR A 115 14.60 -16.71 6.02
C THR A 115 15.59 -17.80 5.60
N ASN A 116 15.15 -19.06 5.70
CA ASN A 116 15.87 -20.24 5.19
C ASN A 116 15.31 -20.72 3.84
N LEU A 117 14.51 -19.90 3.16
CA LEU A 117 13.95 -20.25 1.86
C LEU A 117 15.05 -20.31 0.80
N GLU A 118 15.16 -21.47 0.15
CA GLU A 118 16.06 -21.63 -0.99
C GLU A 118 15.58 -20.80 -2.18
N LYS A 119 16.54 -20.25 -2.93
CA LYS A 119 16.25 -19.45 -4.13
C LYS A 119 15.32 -20.16 -5.12
N LYS A 120 15.50 -21.46 -5.32
CA LYS A 120 14.67 -22.26 -6.23
C LYS A 120 13.21 -22.34 -5.76
N GLU A 121 12.98 -22.38 -4.46
CA GLU A 121 11.62 -22.38 -3.91
C GLU A 121 10.98 -20.99 -4.04
N ILE A 122 11.75 -19.92 -3.83
CA ILE A 122 11.28 -18.54 -4.09
C ILE A 122 10.84 -18.40 -5.56
N GLU A 123 11.68 -18.82 -6.51
CA GLU A 123 11.36 -18.78 -7.94
C GLU A 123 10.10 -19.59 -8.27
N ARG A 124 9.94 -20.78 -7.68
CA ARG A 124 8.75 -21.63 -7.83
C ARG A 124 7.48 -20.96 -7.28
N LEU A 125 7.56 -20.34 -6.11
CA LEU A 125 6.43 -19.63 -5.49
C LEU A 125 6.03 -18.42 -6.32
N ILE A 126 7.00 -17.67 -6.84
CA ILE A 126 6.75 -16.54 -7.75
C ILE A 126 6.07 -17.03 -9.04
N SER A 127 6.58 -18.08 -9.68
CA SER A 127 5.99 -18.57 -10.94
C SER A 127 4.54 -19.02 -10.78
N ASN A 128 4.20 -19.63 -9.64
CA ASN A 128 2.85 -20.12 -9.36
C ASN A 128 1.85 -19.02 -9.01
N ASN A 129 2.32 -17.85 -8.58
CA ASN A 129 1.49 -16.73 -8.15
C ASN A 129 1.57 -15.54 -9.11
N ARG A 130 2.14 -15.75 -10.30
CA ARG A 130 2.30 -14.71 -11.33
C ARG A 130 1.01 -14.53 -12.15
N TYR A 131 -0.09 -14.15 -11.51
CA TYR A 131 -1.33 -13.68 -12.18
C TYR A 131 -2.01 -12.62 -11.29
#